data_AF-A0A925SZW8-F1
#
_entry.id   AF-A0A925SZW8-F1
#
_cell.length_a   1.000
_cell.length_b   1.000
_cell.length_c   1.000
_cell.angle_alpha   90.00
_cell.angle_beta   90.00
_cell.angle_gamma   90.00
#
_symmetry.space_group_name_H-M   'P 1'
#
loop_
_entity.id
_entity.type
_entity.pdbx_description
1 polymer ?
#
loop_
_entity_poly.entity_id
_entity_poly.type
_entity_poly.pdbx_seq_one_letter_code
_entity_poly.pdbx_strand_id
1 'polypeptide(L)'
;MKNVRTFSAVLLAVSAIALAHDDVLGTRFVAATGSDTTNCNNNHRPCRTLQYALTQVGRGEAIKLAAGTYDVSGMDVENVLLGKEGVRGGFSAEDHFAIQNAETNRTLVSGVADQYRNSFIAHGFIVVDANGDPLPRIILPKLLVPTACAAGVAGTFPCHNIDYLSQVQLQEIPGAPTSASEIWGMVDRDDNREYA
;
A
#
# COMPACT_ATOMS: atom_id res chain seq x y z
N MET A 1 50.02 -15.53 52.84
CA MET A 1 49.30 -16.31 51.81
C MET A 1 47.80 -16.21 52.05
N LYS A 2 47.07 -15.34 51.33
CA LYS A 2 45.60 -15.41 51.15
C LYS A 2 45.28 -14.80 49.78
N ASN A 3 45.02 -15.66 48.80
CA ASN A 3 44.71 -15.28 47.42
C ASN A 3 43.21 -14.96 47.32
N VAL A 4 42.86 -13.72 47.00
CA VAL A 4 41.49 -13.33 46.67
C VAL A 4 41.28 -13.56 45.18
N ARG A 5 40.38 -14.49 44.83
CA ARG A 5 39.94 -14.73 43.45
C ARG A 5 38.67 -13.92 43.20
N THR A 6 38.79 -12.81 42.49
CA THR A 6 37.65 -12.04 41.96
C THR A 6 37.09 -12.76 40.73
N PHE A 7 35.89 -13.32 40.85
CA PHE A 7 35.11 -13.81 39.70
C PHE A 7 34.45 -12.62 39.00
N SER A 8 34.86 -12.34 37.76
CA SER A 8 34.22 -11.36 36.89
C SER A 8 33.03 -12.01 36.19
N ALA A 9 31.81 -11.62 36.56
CA ALA A 9 30.59 -12.10 35.93
C ALA A 9 30.34 -11.30 34.64
N VAL A 10 30.58 -11.91 33.49
CA VAL A 10 30.23 -11.36 32.17
C VAL A 10 28.71 -11.49 31.99
N LEU A 11 27.98 -10.38 32.04
CA LEU A 11 26.58 -10.31 31.62
C LEU A 11 26.50 -10.45 30.10
N LEU A 12 26.03 -11.60 29.60
CA LEU A 12 25.52 -11.70 28.22
C LEU A 12 24.14 -11.02 28.17
N ALA A 13 24.04 -9.89 27.49
CA ALA A 13 22.77 -9.30 27.13
C ALA A 13 22.10 -10.19 26.07
N VAL A 14 21.02 -10.88 26.45
CA VAL A 14 20.16 -11.60 25.52
C VAL A 14 19.30 -10.56 24.81
N SER A 15 19.64 -10.24 23.56
CA SER A 15 18.78 -9.42 22.70
C SER A 15 17.43 -10.12 22.53
N ALA A 16 16.36 -9.52 23.04
CA ALA A 16 15.01 -10.01 22.80
C ALA A 16 14.72 -9.92 21.30
N ILE A 17 14.40 -11.06 20.68
CA ILE A 17 13.88 -11.09 19.31
C ILE A 17 12.53 -10.35 19.36
N ALA A 18 12.48 -9.16 18.77
CA ALA A 18 11.22 -8.46 18.59
C ALA A 18 10.36 -9.30 17.63
N LEU A 19 9.25 -9.85 18.13
CA LEU A 19 8.21 -10.42 17.29
C LEU A 19 7.63 -9.27 16.47
N ALA A 20 7.98 -9.22 15.18
CA ALA A 20 7.23 -8.42 14.23
C ALA A 20 5.76 -8.86 14.30
N HIS A 21 4.84 -7.91 14.39
CA HIS A 21 3.41 -8.20 14.43
C HIS A 21 3.05 -9.05 13.21
N ASP A 22 2.42 -10.19 13.45
CA ASP A 22 1.91 -11.02 12.37
C ASP A 22 0.79 -10.21 11.68
N ASP A 23 1.01 -9.84 10.41
CA ASP A 23 0.04 -9.11 9.56
C ASP A 23 -1.34 -9.79 9.54
N VAL A 24 -1.43 -11.06 9.95
CA VAL A 24 -2.67 -11.83 10.06
C VAL A 24 -3.59 -11.36 11.20
N LEU A 25 -3.05 -10.86 12.32
CA LEU A 25 -3.86 -10.48 13.47
C LEU A 25 -4.69 -9.22 13.15
N GLY A 26 -5.99 -9.44 12.92
CA GLY A 26 -6.91 -8.37 12.53
C GLY A 26 -7.10 -8.21 11.02
N THR A 27 -6.53 -9.06 10.17
CA THR A 27 -6.87 -9.03 8.74
C THR A 27 -8.36 -9.31 8.50
N ARG A 28 -8.99 -8.58 7.59
CA ARG A 28 -10.31 -8.91 7.03
C ARG A 28 -10.17 -9.59 5.69
N PHE A 29 -10.97 -10.61 5.47
CA PHE A 29 -10.96 -11.38 4.24
C PHE A 29 -12.23 -11.09 3.45
N VAL A 30 -12.10 -10.91 2.15
CA VAL A 30 -13.22 -10.60 1.25
C VAL A 30 -13.19 -11.56 0.07
N ALA A 31 -14.32 -12.19 -0.22
CA ALA A 31 -14.51 -13.00 -1.41
C ALA A 31 -15.92 -12.79 -1.94
N ALA A 32 -16.10 -12.77 -3.26
CA ALA A 32 -17.42 -12.57 -3.87
C ALA A 32 -18.48 -13.62 -3.44
N THR A 33 -18.04 -14.80 -3.00
CA THR A 33 -18.87 -15.90 -2.46
C THR A 33 -19.09 -15.85 -0.95
N GLY A 34 -18.52 -14.84 -0.27
CA GLY A 34 -18.60 -14.65 1.18
C GLY A 34 -19.96 -14.13 1.68
N SER A 35 -19.99 -13.68 2.93
CA SER A 35 -21.20 -13.17 3.59
C SER A 35 -20.90 -12.00 4.53
N ASP A 36 -21.67 -10.91 4.40
CA ASP A 36 -21.55 -9.68 5.19
C ASP A 36 -22.33 -9.77 6.52
N THR A 37 -22.04 -10.80 7.33
CA THR A 37 -22.79 -11.09 8.57
C THR A 37 -21.94 -11.20 9.82
N THR A 38 -20.60 -11.18 9.68
CA THR A 38 -19.67 -11.24 10.81
C THR A 38 -18.66 -10.10 10.73
N ASN A 39 -17.61 -10.13 11.53
CA ASN A 39 -16.50 -9.19 11.40
C ASN A 39 -15.48 -9.62 10.32
N CYS A 40 -15.62 -10.79 9.68
CA CYS A 40 -14.78 -11.29 8.58
C CYS A 40 -13.28 -11.41 8.88
N ASN A 41 -12.90 -11.59 10.14
CA ASN A 41 -11.51 -11.79 10.55
C ASN A 41 -11.04 -13.26 10.46
N ASN A 42 -11.89 -14.14 9.93
CA ASN A 42 -11.61 -15.55 9.69
C ASN A 42 -11.61 -15.80 8.17
N ASN A 43 -10.51 -16.33 7.64
CA ASN A 43 -10.32 -16.59 6.21
C ASN A 43 -11.29 -17.63 5.63
N HIS A 44 -11.88 -18.49 6.44
CA HIS A 44 -12.95 -19.41 6.03
C HIS A 44 -14.35 -18.78 6.06
N ARG A 45 -14.49 -17.57 6.59
CA ARG A 45 -15.76 -16.82 6.66
C ARG A 45 -15.56 -15.38 6.18
N PRO A 46 -15.13 -15.18 4.92
CA PRO A 46 -14.87 -13.85 4.38
C PRO A 46 -16.17 -13.06 4.21
N CYS A 47 -16.02 -11.73 4.24
CA CYS A 47 -17.05 -10.79 3.81
C CYS A 47 -17.35 -11.01 2.33
N ARG A 48 -18.57 -10.68 1.91
CA ARG A 48 -18.96 -10.65 0.50
C ARG A 48 -18.45 -9.39 -0.18
N THR A 49 -18.54 -8.25 0.50
CA THR A 49 -18.24 -6.94 -0.09
C THR A 49 -17.06 -6.26 0.56
N LEU A 50 -16.32 -5.47 -0.23
CA LEU A 50 -15.26 -4.61 0.30
C LEU A 50 -15.83 -3.53 1.23
N GLN A 51 -16.98 -2.93 0.87
CA GLN A 51 -17.62 -1.89 1.68
C GLN A 51 -17.91 -2.36 3.11
N TYR A 52 -18.47 -3.57 3.25
CA TYR A 52 -18.75 -4.08 4.58
C TYR A 52 -17.46 -4.41 5.33
N ALA A 53 -16.44 -4.99 4.68
CA ALA A 53 -15.15 -5.22 5.31
C ALA A 53 -14.50 -3.92 5.82
N LEU A 54 -14.62 -2.80 5.07
CA LEU A 54 -14.14 -1.48 5.47
C LEU A 54 -14.76 -0.98 6.78
N THR A 55 -16.02 -1.33 7.05
CA THR A 55 -16.67 -0.97 8.34
C THR A 55 -16.24 -1.87 9.49
N GLN A 56 -15.70 -3.06 9.20
CA GLN A 56 -15.26 -4.01 10.23
C GLN A 56 -13.79 -3.87 10.61
N VAL A 57 -12.94 -3.43 9.68
CA VAL A 57 -11.49 -3.38 9.86
C VAL A 57 -11.06 -2.24 10.79
N GLY A 58 -10.17 -2.55 11.73
CA GLY A 58 -9.56 -1.58 12.64
C GLY A 58 -8.57 -0.64 11.94
N ARG A 59 -7.94 0.24 12.72
CA ARG A 59 -6.83 1.08 12.24
C ARG A 59 -5.55 0.25 12.20
N GLY A 60 -4.78 0.36 11.11
CA GLY A 60 -3.54 -0.42 10.93
C GLY A 60 -3.76 -1.90 10.58
N GLU A 61 -5.01 -2.36 10.47
CA GLU A 61 -5.35 -3.73 10.05
C GLU A 61 -5.49 -3.83 8.51
N ALA A 62 -5.29 -5.03 7.98
CA ALA A 62 -5.35 -5.30 6.54
C ALA A 62 -6.69 -5.83 6.03
N ILE A 63 -6.92 -5.73 4.71
CA ILE A 63 -8.04 -6.36 3.99
C ILE A 63 -7.50 -7.11 2.76
N LYS A 64 -7.62 -8.43 2.75
CA LYS A 64 -7.22 -9.26 1.60
C LYS A 64 -8.45 -9.61 0.77
N LEU A 65 -8.42 -9.25 -0.52
CA LEU A 65 -9.48 -9.58 -1.47
C LEU A 65 -9.08 -10.78 -2.33
N ALA A 66 -9.98 -11.75 -2.36
CA ALA A 66 -9.88 -12.90 -3.24
C ALA A 66 -10.20 -12.50 -4.68
N ALA A 67 -9.72 -13.30 -5.63
CA ALA A 67 -10.09 -13.21 -7.03
C ALA A 67 -11.61 -13.06 -7.21
N GLY A 68 -12.02 -12.21 -8.14
CA GLY A 68 -13.41 -11.82 -8.31
C GLY A 68 -13.55 -10.43 -8.92
N THR A 69 -14.79 -9.96 -9.03
CA THR A 69 -15.10 -8.60 -9.50
C THR A 69 -15.80 -7.83 -8.39
N TYR A 70 -15.32 -6.61 -8.14
CA TYR A 70 -15.81 -5.75 -7.08
C TYR A 70 -16.07 -4.35 -7.64
N ASP A 71 -17.28 -3.84 -7.42
CA ASP A 71 -17.58 -2.44 -7.71
C ASP A 71 -17.21 -1.59 -6.49
N VAL A 72 -16.41 -0.53 -6.70
CA VAL A 72 -16.05 0.44 -5.66
C VAL A 72 -16.66 1.81 -5.88
N SER A 73 -17.63 1.92 -6.79
CA SER A 73 -18.38 3.14 -7.03
C SER A 73 -19.04 3.66 -5.75
N GLY A 74 -18.82 4.93 -5.43
CA GLY A 74 -19.43 5.59 -4.26
C GLY A 74 -18.83 5.18 -2.90
N MET A 75 -17.76 4.38 -2.89
CA MET A 75 -17.00 4.11 -1.66
C MET A 75 -16.09 5.30 -1.31
N ASP A 76 -15.77 5.45 -0.04
CA ASP A 76 -14.73 6.38 0.40
C ASP A 76 -13.36 5.79 0.08
N VAL A 77 -12.89 6.08 -1.15
CA VAL A 77 -11.65 5.56 -1.71
C VAL A 77 -10.41 6.03 -0.94
N GLU A 78 -10.47 7.18 -0.26
CA GLU A 78 -9.37 7.65 0.57
C GLU A 78 -9.20 6.77 1.81
N ASN A 79 -10.30 6.31 2.42
CA ASN A 79 -10.26 5.30 3.47
C ASN A 79 -9.78 3.92 2.97
N VAL A 80 -9.96 3.62 1.68
CA VAL A 80 -9.44 2.39 1.05
C VAL A 80 -7.92 2.45 0.85
N LEU A 81 -7.37 3.62 0.49
CA LEU A 81 -6.00 3.75 -0.02
C LEU A 81 -5.00 4.46 0.90
N LEU A 82 -5.44 5.43 1.70
CA LEU A 82 -4.56 6.33 2.47
C LEU A 82 -4.51 6.01 3.96
N GLY A 83 -5.48 5.24 4.49
CA GLY A 83 -5.57 4.94 5.91
C GLY A 83 -5.10 3.53 6.33
N LYS A 84 -4.93 2.61 5.37
CA LYS A 84 -4.72 1.18 5.64
C LYS A 84 -3.89 0.56 4.52
N GLU A 85 -2.57 0.44 4.72
CA GLU A 85 -1.65 -0.24 3.79
C GLU A 85 -2.05 -1.68 3.43
N GLY A 86 -3.07 -2.22 4.08
CA GLY A 86 -3.46 -3.60 3.95
C GLY A 86 -4.62 -3.90 3.00
N VAL A 87 -5.24 -2.94 2.30
CA VAL A 87 -6.25 -3.31 1.28
C VAL A 87 -5.55 -3.79 0.01
N ARG A 88 -5.57 -5.11 -0.24
CA ARG A 88 -4.81 -5.74 -1.33
C ARG A 88 -5.63 -6.76 -2.09
N GLY A 89 -5.54 -6.72 -3.42
CA GLY A 89 -6.05 -7.73 -4.33
C GLY A 89 -5.01 -8.81 -4.62
N GLY A 90 -5.43 -9.89 -5.28
CA GLY A 90 -4.52 -10.95 -5.70
C GLY A 90 -4.50 -12.17 -4.78
N PHE A 91 -5.48 -12.34 -3.91
CA PHE A 91 -5.57 -13.53 -3.05
C PHE A 91 -6.58 -14.54 -3.57
N SER A 92 -6.63 -15.71 -2.95
CA SER A 92 -7.58 -16.76 -3.27
C SER A 92 -8.29 -17.21 -1.97
N ALA A 93 -9.55 -17.63 -2.08
CA ALA A 93 -10.21 -18.26 -0.94
C ALA A 93 -9.77 -19.72 -0.79
N GLU A 94 -9.36 -20.34 -1.89
CA GLU A 94 -8.90 -21.73 -1.98
C GLU A 94 -7.57 -21.94 -1.25
N ASP A 95 -6.64 -20.98 -1.33
CA ASP A 95 -5.38 -20.99 -0.57
C ASP A 95 -5.49 -20.32 0.81
N HIS A 96 -6.72 -19.97 1.21
CA HIS A 96 -7.01 -19.27 2.46
C HIS A 96 -6.29 -17.92 2.60
N PHE A 97 -6.13 -17.20 1.48
CA PHE A 97 -5.51 -15.86 1.41
C PHE A 97 -4.05 -15.85 1.87
N ALA A 98 -3.36 -16.98 1.69
CA ALA A 98 -1.99 -17.18 2.12
C ALA A 98 -1.00 -16.45 1.21
N ILE A 99 -1.16 -16.58 -0.11
CA ILE A 99 -0.21 -16.07 -1.09
C ILE A 99 -0.88 -15.02 -1.97
N GLN A 100 -0.26 -13.85 -2.07
CA GLN A 100 -0.65 -12.85 -3.04
C GLN A 100 -0.03 -13.18 -4.40
N ASN A 101 -0.87 -13.38 -5.41
CA ASN A 101 -0.49 -13.52 -6.80
C ASN A 101 -1.56 -12.87 -7.69
N ALA A 102 -1.35 -11.60 -8.05
CA ALA A 102 -2.32 -10.84 -8.85
C ALA A 102 -2.45 -11.33 -10.31
N GLU A 103 -1.48 -12.10 -10.81
CA GLU A 103 -1.53 -12.68 -12.16
C GLU A 103 -2.51 -13.84 -12.22
N THR A 104 -2.45 -14.76 -11.24
CA THR A 104 -3.36 -15.92 -11.17
C THR A 104 -4.68 -15.58 -10.52
N ASN A 105 -4.65 -14.79 -9.44
CA ASN A 105 -5.80 -14.48 -8.62
C ASN A 105 -6.38 -13.11 -8.95
N ARG A 106 -6.86 -12.97 -10.19
CA ARG A 106 -7.27 -11.68 -10.74
C ARG A 106 -8.41 -11.06 -9.92
N THR A 107 -8.13 -9.91 -9.32
CA THR A 107 -9.10 -9.12 -8.54
C THR A 107 -9.48 -7.89 -9.35
N LEU A 108 -10.60 -7.95 -10.05
CA LEU A 108 -11.09 -6.91 -10.96
C LEU A 108 -11.88 -5.87 -10.17
N VAL A 109 -11.60 -4.59 -10.41
CA VAL A 109 -12.27 -3.49 -9.72
C VAL A 109 -12.79 -2.46 -10.71
N SER A 110 -14.09 -2.16 -10.66
CA SER A 110 -14.75 -1.11 -11.44
C SER A 110 -15.09 0.11 -10.57
N GLY A 111 -15.33 1.26 -11.19
CA GLY A 111 -15.76 2.46 -10.46
C GLY A 111 -14.63 3.26 -9.81
N VAL A 112 -13.36 2.94 -10.11
CA VAL A 112 -12.20 3.66 -9.59
C VAL A 112 -12.02 4.97 -10.35
N ALA A 113 -12.06 6.11 -9.65
CA ALA A 113 -11.73 7.40 -10.25
C ALA A 113 -10.26 7.45 -10.70
N ASP A 114 -9.98 8.17 -11.79
CA ASP A 114 -8.66 8.21 -12.44
C ASP A 114 -7.52 8.55 -11.48
N GLN A 115 -7.73 9.52 -10.59
CA GLN A 115 -6.76 9.95 -9.58
C GLN A 115 -6.30 8.82 -8.63
N TYR A 116 -7.08 7.76 -8.48
CA TYR A 116 -6.78 6.61 -7.61
C TYR A 116 -6.35 5.37 -8.38
N ARG A 117 -6.45 5.35 -9.71
CA ARG A 117 -6.24 4.17 -10.55
C ARG A 117 -4.87 3.53 -10.31
N ASN A 118 -3.81 4.32 -10.33
CA ASN A 118 -2.45 3.82 -10.14
C ASN A 118 -2.23 3.20 -8.76
N SER A 119 -2.91 3.73 -7.73
CA SER A 119 -2.83 3.21 -6.37
C SER A 119 -3.51 1.84 -6.28
N PHE A 120 -4.71 1.67 -6.86
CA PHE A 120 -5.34 0.34 -6.94
C PHE A 120 -4.45 -0.67 -7.69
N ILE A 121 -3.89 -0.29 -8.83
CA ILE A 121 -3.00 -1.20 -9.58
C ILE A 121 -1.76 -1.56 -8.74
N ALA A 122 -1.21 -0.62 -7.97
CA ALA A 122 -0.08 -0.91 -7.07
C ALA A 122 -0.46 -1.87 -5.92
N HIS A 123 -1.72 -1.90 -5.50
CA HIS A 123 -2.22 -2.80 -4.45
C HIS A 123 -2.68 -4.17 -4.98
N GLY A 124 -2.36 -4.51 -6.24
CA GLY A 124 -2.64 -5.83 -6.83
C GLY A 124 -4.03 -5.96 -7.46
N PHE A 125 -4.72 -4.85 -7.71
CA PHE A 125 -5.99 -4.83 -8.43
C PHE A 125 -5.81 -4.66 -9.93
N ILE A 126 -6.74 -5.22 -10.70
CA ILE A 126 -6.91 -4.94 -12.12
C ILE A 126 -8.10 -3.98 -12.23
N VAL A 127 -7.82 -2.71 -12.47
CA VAL A 127 -8.89 -1.72 -12.68
C VAL A 127 -9.52 -1.98 -14.04
N VAL A 128 -10.85 -1.97 -14.12
CA VAL A 128 -11.61 -2.21 -15.36
C VAL A 128 -12.62 -1.10 -15.62
N ASP A 129 -12.95 -0.90 -16.89
CA ASP A 129 -14.01 0.02 -17.31
C ASP A 129 -15.42 -0.58 -17.11
N ALA A 130 -16.46 0.12 -17.58
CA ALA A 130 -17.85 -0.34 -17.47
C ALA A 130 -18.14 -1.62 -18.29
N ASN A 131 -17.30 -1.96 -19.26
CA ASN A 131 -17.42 -3.17 -20.08
C ASN A 131 -16.60 -4.34 -19.51
N GLY A 132 -15.77 -4.09 -18.48
CA GLY A 132 -14.87 -5.07 -17.90
C GLY A 132 -13.48 -5.11 -18.55
N ASP A 133 -13.16 -4.15 -19.43
CA ASP A 133 -11.86 -4.09 -20.08
C ASP A 133 -10.80 -3.49 -19.15
N PRO A 134 -9.59 -4.09 -19.05
CA PRO A 134 -8.53 -3.58 -18.19
C PRO A 134 -8.09 -2.17 -18.56
N LEU A 135 -8.06 -1.31 -17.55
CA LEU A 135 -7.60 0.06 -17.64
C LEU A 135 -6.11 0.15 -17.23
N PRO A 136 -5.22 0.64 -18.10
CA PRO A 136 -3.80 0.73 -17.79
C PRO A 136 -3.53 1.82 -16.75
N ARG A 137 -2.31 1.79 -16.18
CA ARG A 137 -1.80 2.88 -15.35
C ARG A 137 -1.86 4.20 -16.12
N ILE A 138 -2.25 5.27 -15.44
CA ILE A 138 -2.19 6.62 -15.97
C ILE A 138 -0.74 7.09 -15.84
N ILE A 139 -0.09 7.34 -16.97
CA ILE A 139 1.24 7.92 -17.00
C ILE A 139 1.06 9.44 -17.01
N LEU A 140 1.36 10.10 -15.88
CA LEU A 140 1.36 11.55 -15.85
C LEU A 140 2.51 12.08 -16.70
N PRO A 141 2.27 13.11 -17.53
CA PRO A 141 3.33 13.71 -18.32
C PRO A 141 4.41 14.30 -17.42
N LYS A 142 5.67 14.03 -17.76
CA LYS A 142 6.84 14.64 -17.12
C LYS A 142 6.80 16.15 -17.34
N LEU A 143 6.76 16.95 -16.27
CA LEU A 143 7.01 18.39 -16.39
C LEU A 143 8.50 18.60 -16.67
N LEU A 144 8.81 19.20 -17.80
CA LEU A 144 10.18 19.34 -18.31
C LEU A 144 10.94 20.52 -17.70
N VAL A 145 10.26 21.39 -16.95
CA VAL A 145 10.82 22.64 -16.45
C VAL A 145 10.57 22.78 -14.96
N PRO A 146 11.62 23.07 -14.15
CA PRO A 146 11.44 23.47 -12.77
C PRO A 146 10.44 24.61 -12.67
N THR A 147 9.46 24.49 -11.77
CA THR A 147 8.38 25.46 -11.61
C THR A 147 8.23 25.82 -10.15
N ALA A 148 8.37 27.11 -9.83
CA ALA A 148 8.17 27.60 -8.49
C ALA A 148 6.71 27.41 -8.03
N CYS A 149 6.52 27.17 -6.74
CA CYS A 149 5.23 27.14 -6.11
C CYS A 149 4.68 28.57 -5.98
N ALA A 150 3.75 28.92 -6.86
CA ALA A 150 3.11 30.23 -6.86
C ALA A 150 1.59 30.07 -6.75
N ALA A 151 0.98 30.79 -5.81
CA ALA A 151 -0.46 30.73 -5.54
C ALA A 151 -0.98 29.29 -5.28
N GLY A 152 -0.17 28.45 -4.63
CA GLY A 152 -0.55 27.07 -4.25
C GLY A 152 -0.43 26.04 -5.38
N VAL A 153 0.17 26.41 -6.52
CA VAL A 153 0.40 25.50 -7.66
C VAL A 153 1.82 25.62 -8.19
N ALA A 154 2.46 24.49 -8.48
CA ALA A 154 3.73 24.38 -9.19
C ALA A 154 3.51 23.54 -10.46
N GLY A 155 3.34 24.22 -11.60
CA GLY A 155 2.95 23.59 -12.86
C GLY A 155 1.51 23.06 -12.79
N THR A 156 1.34 21.73 -12.72
CA THR A 156 0.02 21.09 -12.54
C THR A 156 -0.17 20.49 -11.15
N PHE A 157 0.82 20.59 -10.28
CA PHE A 157 0.79 19.98 -8.95
C PHE A 157 0.36 21.01 -7.89
N PRO A 158 -0.61 20.68 -7.02
CA PRO A 158 -0.84 21.44 -5.80
C PRO A 158 0.44 21.46 -4.96
N CYS A 159 0.79 22.63 -4.42
CA CYS A 159 2.01 22.80 -3.66
C CYS A 159 1.80 23.71 -2.44
N HIS A 160 2.64 23.53 -1.41
CA HIS A 160 2.65 24.38 -0.23
C HIS A 160 4.11 24.71 0.16
N ASN A 161 4.63 25.81 -0.40
CA ASN A 161 6.00 26.27 -0.19
C ASN A 161 7.07 25.23 -0.59
N ILE A 162 6.75 24.39 -1.59
CA ILE A 162 7.63 23.38 -2.18
C ILE A 162 7.57 23.55 -3.69
N ASP A 163 8.70 23.88 -4.30
CA ASP A 163 8.81 24.04 -5.75
C ASP A 163 8.86 22.67 -6.44
N TYR A 164 8.31 22.59 -7.65
CA TYR A 164 8.56 21.44 -8.51
C TYR A 164 9.95 21.61 -9.14
N LEU A 165 10.89 20.73 -8.84
CA LEU A 165 12.23 20.77 -9.46
C LEU A 165 12.33 19.85 -10.67
N SER A 166 12.04 18.56 -10.49
CA SER A 166 12.18 17.56 -11.54
C SER A 166 11.33 16.32 -11.24
N GLN A 167 11.12 15.48 -12.25
CA GLN A 167 10.46 14.20 -12.13
C GLN A 167 11.30 13.14 -12.82
N VAL A 168 11.56 12.05 -12.11
CA VAL A 168 12.19 10.84 -12.68
C VAL A 168 11.10 9.80 -12.81
N GLN A 169 10.85 9.33 -14.03
CA GLN A 169 9.90 8.24 -14.21
C GLN A 169 10.58 6.90 -13.87
N LEU A 170 9.85 5.95 -13.31
CA LEU A 170 10.42 4.65 -12.94
C LEU A 170 11.10 3.93 -14.11
N GLN A 171 10.61 4.14 -15.34
CA GLN A 171 11.20 3.53 -16.54
C GLN A 171 12.54 4.18 -16.95
N GLU A 172 12.84 5.38 -16.43
CA GLU A 172 14.11 6.09 -16.64
C GLU A 172 15.19 5.62 -15.66
N ILE A 173 14.83 4.90 -14.59
CA ILE A 173 15.77 4.36 -13.60
C ILE A 173 16.42 3.08 -14.16
N PRO A 174 17.76 2.92 -14.10
CA PRO A 174 18.42 1.69 -14.50
C PRO A 174 17.81 0.47 -13.79
N GLY A 175 17.34 -0.51 -14.57
CA GLY A 175 16.61 -1.68 -14.07
C GLY A 175 15.08 -1.58 -14.13
N ALA A 176 14.53 -0.42 -14.52
CA ALA A 176 13.09 -0.18 -14.73
C ALA A 176 12.20 -0.77 -13.63
N PRO A 177 12.42 -0.41 -12.35
CA PRO A 177 11.66 -0.95 -11.24
C PRO A 177 10.16 -0.63 -11.39
N THR A 178 9.31 -1.48 -10.81
CA THR A 178 7.84 -1.30 -10.84
C THR A 178 7.32 -0.48 -9.66
N SER A 179 8.18 -0.17 -8.68
CA SER A 179 7.92 0.68 -7.53
C SER A 179 9.19 1.41 -7.08
N ALA A 180 9.03 2.51 -6.35
CA ALA A 180 10.09 3.18 -5.63
C ALA A 180 9.54 3.63 -4.26
N SER A 181 10.43 3.71 -3.27
CA SER A 181 10.11 4.29 -1.97
C SER A 181 10.74 5.67 -1.89
N GLU A 182 9.99 6.59 -1.33
CA GLU A 182 10.43 7.96 -1.11
C GLU A 182 11.00 8.07 0.31
N ILE A 183 12.08 8.84 0.46
CA ILE A 183 12.79 9.04 1.73
C ILE A 183 12.72 10.53 2.06
N TRP A 184 11.80 10.89 2.95
CA TRP A 184 11.76 12.22 3.56
C TRP A 184 12.97 12.44 4.49
N GLY A 185 13.38 13.69 4.65
CA GLY A 185 14.38 14.09 5.65
C GLY A 185 15.83 14.04 5.18
N MET A 186 16.09 13.75 3.90
CA MET A 186 17.43 13.85 3.32
C MET A 186 17.68 15.26 2.79
N VAL A 187 18.62 15.95 3.43
CA VAL A 187 19.13 17.25 2.98
C VAL A 187 20.39 17.01 2.15
N ASP A 188 20.40 17.48 0.91
CA ASP A 188 21.59 17.50 0.07
C ASP A 188 22.63 18.43 0.72
N ARG A 189 23.84 17.92 0.91
CA ARG A 189 24.92 18.63 1.59
C ARG A 189 25.55 19.72 0.72
N ASP A 190 25.44 19.61 -0.60
CA ASP A 190 26.09 20.53 -1.54
C ASP A 190 25.31 21.85 -1.65
N ASP A 191 23.98 21.82 -1.53
CA ASP A 191 23.12 23.01 -1.63
C ASP A 191 22.24 23.26 -0.39
N ASN A 192 22.29 22.37 0.61
CA ASN A 192 21.53 22.42 1.86
C ASN A 192 20.00 22.48 1.64
N ARG A 193 19.50 21.81 0.58
CA ARG A 193 18.08 21.66 0.27
C ARG A 193 17.58 20.24 0.50
N GLU A 194 16.31 20.13 0.87
CA GLU A 194 15.61 18.85 0.99
C GLU A 194 14.80 18.57 -0.29
N TYR A 195 14.84 17.32 -0.75
CA TYR A 195 14.11 16.85 -1.91
C TYR A 195 13.21 15.67 -1.50
N ALA A 196 11.95 15.67 -1.95
CA ALA A 196 10.96 14.63 -1.69
C ALA A 196 10.12 14.39 -2.96
#